data_AF-A0A960X9E1-F1
#
_entry.id   AF-A0A960X9E1-F1
#
_cell.length_a   1.000
_cell.length_b   1.000
_cell.length_c   1.000
_cell.angle_alpha   90.00
_cell.angle_beta   90.00
_cell.angle_gamma   90.00
#
_symmetry.space_group_name_H-M   'P 1'
#
loop_
_entity.id
_entity.type
_entity.pdbx_description
1 polymer ?
#
loop_
_entity_poly.entity_id
_entity_poly.type
_entity_poly.pdbx_seq_one_letter_code
_entity_poly.pdbx_strand_id
1 'polypeptide(L)'
;MTSIIQNFIVFFIIANPLGCVPAVLPLVKAFDFKTQQRILFRESIIALVIALFFQFFGEKFISLLGASDYTLTLTGGVLLVIV
;
A
#
# COMPACT_ATOMS: atom_id res chain seq x y z
N MET A 1 16.17 18.13 -10.79
CA MET A 1 16.72 17.48 -9.58
C MET A 1 15.76 17.55 -8.38
N THR A 2 14.99 18.64 -8.21
CA THR A 2 13.95 18.80 -7.18
C THR A 2 12.76 17.81 -7.32
N SER A 3 12.40 17.40 -8.53
CA SER A 3 11.24 16.51 -8.77
C SER A 3 11.39 15.09 -8.22
N ILE A 4 12.61 14.53 -8.22
CA ILE A 4 12.83 13.15 -7.74
C ILE A 4 12.56 13.06 -6.24
N ILE A 5 13.00 14.07 -5.49
CA ILE A 5 12.80 14.16 -4.04
C ILE A 5 11.32 14.32 -3.73
N GLN A 6 10.60 15.17 -4.46
CA GLN A 6 9.17 15.37 -4.28
C GLN A 6 8.38 14.08 -4.53
N ASN A 7 8.63 13.40 -5.65
CA ASN A 7 7.96 12.14 -5.95
C ASN A 7 8.27 11.08 -4.89
N PHE A 8 9.52 10.97 -4.46
CA PHE A 8 9.90 10.06 -3.38
C PHE A 8 9.12 10.34 -2.10
N ILE A 9 9.01 11.60 -1.68
CA ILE A 9 8.25 11.99 -0.48
C ILE A 9 6.77 11.60 -0.63
N VAL A 10 6.16 11.88 -1.77
CA VAL A 10 4.76 11.52 -2.04
C VAL A 10 4.55 10.01 -1.98
N PHE A 11 5.40 9.22 -2.65
CA PHE A 11 5.33 7.77 -2.59
C PHE A 11 5.57 7.22 -1.18
N PHE A 12 6.52 7.79 -0.44
CA PHE A 12 6.82 7.37 0.93
C PHE A 12 5.64 7.62 1.87
N ILE A 13 4.95 8.76 1.73
CA ILE A 13 3.75 9.08 2.49
C ILE A 13 2.61 8.11 2.13
N ILE A 14 2.36 7.88 0.83
CA ILE A 14 1.29 6.99 0.36
C ILE A 14 1.52 5.54 0.80
N ALA A 15 2.76 5.06 0.74
CA ALA A 15 3.12 3.70 1.17
C ALA A 15 2.98 3.49 2.69
N ASN A 16 2.93 4.57 3.47
CA ASN A 16 2.82 4.57 4.93
C ASN A 16 3.66 3.48 5.63
N PRO A 17 4.98 3.40 5.38
CA PRO A 17 5.80 2.33 5.95
C PRO A 17 5.79 2.37 7.48
N LEU A 18 5.73 3.58 8.07
CA LEU A 18 5.73 3.78 9.52
C LEU A 18 4.46 3.24 10.20
N GLY A 19 3.29 3.40 9.59
CA GLY A 19 2.05 2.83 10.12
C GLY A 19 1.98 1.30 9.99
N CYS A 20 2.61 0.75 8.94
CA CYS A 20 2.64 -0.68 8.69
C CYS A 20 3.58 -1.44 9.63
N VAL A 21 4.71 -0.84 10.06
CA VAL A 21 5.67 -1.49 10.96
C VAL A 21 5.05 -2.00 12.28
N PRO A 22 4.36 -1.18 13.10
CA PRO A 22 3.76 -1.63 14.35
C PRO A 22 2.60 -2.61 14.12
N ALA A 23 1.95 -2.57 12.95
CA ALA A 23 0.92 -3.54 12.58
C ALA A 23 1.53 -4.92 12.30
N VAL A 24 2.66 -4.98 11.59
CA VAL A 24 3.29 -6.24 11.14
C VAL A 24 4.20 -6.84 12.21
N LEU A 25 4.94 -6.03 12.98
CA LEU A 25 5.92 -6.53 13.96
C LEU A 25 5.37 -7.57 14.94
N PRO A 26 4.17 -7.41 15.55
CA PRO A 26 3.59 -8.40 16.45
C PRO A 26 3.34 -9.76 15.77
N LEU A 27 2.97 -9.78 14.48
CA LEU A 27 2.67 -11.01 13.75
C LEU A 27 3.93 -11.86 13.52
N VAL A 28 5.09 -11.23 13.37
CA VAL A 28 6.35 -11.93 13.08
C VAL A 28 7.23 -12.10 14.32
N LYS A 29 6.83 -11.52 15.46
CA LYS A 29 7.60 -11.53 16.73
C LYS A 29 7.89 -12.92 17.28
N ALA A 30 7.08 -13.92 16.94
CA ALA A 30 7.26 -15.31 17.39
C ALA A 30 8.39 -16.06 16.67
N PHE A 31 8.95 -15.49 15.59
CA PHE A 31 9.97 -16.14 14.76
C PHE A 31 11.38 -15.59 15.03
N ASP A 32 12.42 -16.35 14.64
CA ASP A 32 13.81 -15.89 14.66
C ASP A 32 14.03 -14.72 13.68
N PHE A 33 15.07 -13.91 13.93
CA PHE A 33 15.41 -12.75 13.11
C PHE A 33 15.61 -13.07 11.61
N LYS A 34 16.26 -14.19 11.27
CA LYS A 34 16.44 -14.62 9.87
C LYS A 34 15.11 -14.95 9.21
N THR A 35 14.23 -15.65 9.93
CA THR A 35 12.88 -15.98 9.45
C THR A 35 12.01 -14.73 9.32
N GLN A 36 12.11 -13.79 10.26
CA GLN A 36 11.43 -12.50 10.19
C GLN A 36 11.79 -11.74 8.91
N GLN A 37 13.08 -11.60 8.60
CA GLN A 37 13.53 -10.93 7.38
C GLN A 37 13.01 -11.61 6.11
N ARG A 38 13.00 -12.94 6.07
CA ARG A 38 12.49 -13.70 4.93
C ARG A 38 10.98 -13.49 4.73
N ILE A 39 10.21 -13.48 5.82
CA ILE A 39 8.77 -13.19 5.79
C ILE A 39 8.56 -11.76 5.29
N LEU A 40 9.22 -10.77 5.89
CA LEU A 40 9.08 -9.36 5.51
C LEU A 40 9.39 -9.14 4.02
N PHE A 41 10.44 -9.77 3.51
CA PHE A 41 10.81 -9.65 2.10
C PHE A 41 9.77 -10.28 1.17
N ARG A 42 9.26 -11.48 1.54
CA ARG A 42 8.21 -12.15 0.77
C ARG A 42 6.91 -11.33 0.75
N GLU A 43 6.46 -10.84 1.90
CA GLU A 43 5.25 -10.03 1.99
C GLU A 43 5.41 -8.69 1.27
N SER A 44 6.59 -8.07 1.33
CA SER A 44 6.90 -6.85 0.55
C SER A 44 6.78 -7.09 -0.95
N ILE A 45 7.25 -8.24 -1.45
CA ILE A 45 7.11 -8.60 -2.87
C ILE A 45 5.63 -8.82 -3.22
N ILE A 46 4.86 -9.50 -2.37
CA ILE A 46 3.43 -9.72 -2.60
C ILE A 46 2.69 -8.37 -2.65
N ALA A 47 2.96 -7.47 -1.70
CA ALA A 47 2.38 -6.13 -1.67
C ALA A 47 2.74 -5.33 -2.93
N LEU A 48 4.00 -5.43 -3.39
CA LEU A 48 4.43 -4.78 -4.63
C LEU A 48 3.69 -5.33 -5.86
N VAL A 49 3.53 -6.65 -5.96
CA VAL A 49 2.79 -7.28 -7.07
C VAL A 49 1.32 -6.84 -7.06
N ILE A 50 0.69 -6.79 -5.89
CA ILE A 50 -0.69 -6.29 -5.74
C ILE A 50 -0.77 -4.82 -6.15
N ALA A 51 0.17 -3.99 -5.68
CA ALA A 51 0.22 -2.58 -6.02
C ALA A 51 0.38 -2.37 -7.54
N LEU A 52 1.31 -3.09 -8.18
CA LEU A 52 1.50 -3.06 -9.63
C LEU A 52 0.24 -3.52 -10.37
N PHE A 53 -0.39 -4.60 -9.91
CA PHE A 53 -1.65 -5.08 -10.50
C PHE A 53 -2.73 -3.99 -10.47
N PHE A 54 -2.98 -3.38 -9.31
CA PHE A 54 -3.95 -2.28 -9.22
C PHE A 54 -3.52 -1.02 -9.97
N GLN A 55 -2.21 -0.75 -10.07
CA GLN A 55 -1.69 0.38 -10.85
C GLN A 55 -2.04 0.24 -12.35
N PHE A 56 -1.96 -0.96 -12.92
CA PHE A 56 -2.26 -1.19 -14.34
C PHE A 56 -3.73 -1.47 -14.63
N PHE A 57 -4.44 -2.12 -13.70
CA PHE A 57 -5.80 -2.60 -13.91
C PHE A 57 -6.87 -1.83 -13.11
N GLY A 58 -6.47 -0.90 -12.23
CA GLY A 58 -7.37 -0.21 -11.30
C GLY A 58 -8.51 0.53 -11.98
N GLU A 59 -8.22 1.38 -12.97
CA GLU A 59 -9.26 2.12 -13.71
C GLU A 59 -10.23 1.18 -14.43
N LYS A 60 -9.71 0.12 -15.07
CA LYS A 60 -10.56 -0.87 -15.76
C LYS A 60 -11.44 -1.63 -14.76
N PHE A 61 -10.89 -2.00 -13.62
CA PHE A 61 -11.63 -2.68 -12.56
C PHE A 61 -12.75 -1.80 -12.01
N ILE A 62 -12.48 -0.53 -11.75
CA ILE A 62 -13.46 0.45 -11.25
C ILE A 62 -14.54 0.73 -12.31
N SER A 63 -14.15 0.87 -13.57
CA SER A 63 -15.08 1.05 -14.69
C SER A 63 -16.02 -0.16 -14.88
N LEU A 64 -15.52 -1.39 -14.69
CA LEU A 64 -16.33 -2.62 -14.69
C LEU A 64 -17.40 -2.63 -13.58
N LEU A 65 -17.11 -2.03 -12.43
CA LEU A 65 -18.07 -1.87 -11.34
C LEU A 65 -19.10 -0.75 -11.60
N GLY A 66 -18.95 0.01 -12.70
CA GLY A 66 -19.78 1.18 -12.97
C GLY A 66 -19.56 2.33 -11.99
N ALA A 67 -18.44 2.30 -11.24
CA ALA A 67 -18.10 3.34 -10.28
C ALA A 67 -17.44 4.52 -10.99
N SER A 68 -17.85 5.73 -10.62
CA SER A 68 -17.23 6.95 -11.12
C SER A 68 -16.02 7.35 -10.26
N ASP A 69 -15.11 8.14 -10.82
CA ASP A 69 -13.97 8.71 -10.09
C ASP A 69 -14.41 9.50 -8.84
N TYR A 70 -15.58 10.13 -8.91
CA TYR A 70 -16.18 10.84 -7.78
C TYR A 70 -16.52 9.89 -6.63
N THR A 71 -17.12 8.74 -6.94
CA THR A 71 -17.44 7.70 -5.94
C THR A 71 -16.17 7.18 -5.29
N LEU A 72 -15.12 6.93 -6.08
CA LEU A 72 -13.85 6.43 -5.56
C LEU A 72 -13.18 7.43 -4.60
N THR A 73 -13.17 8.70 -4.98
CA THR A 73 -12.61 9.79 -4.15
C THR A 73 -13.37 9.93 -2.83
N LEU A 74 -14.70 9.87 -2.88
CA LEU A 74 -15.56 9.98 -1.71
C LEU A 74 -15.41 8.77 -0.79
N THR A 75 -15.38 7.56 -1.34
CA THR A 75 -15.13 6.33 -0.58
C THR A 75 -13.74 6.35 0.06
N GLY A 76 -12.70 6.77 -0.66
CA GLY A 76 -11.34 6.90 -0.12
C GLY A 76 -11.26 7.89 1.04
N GLY A 77 -11.93 9.03 0.92
CA GLY A 77 -12.05 10.02 2.00
C GLY A 77 -12.77 9.48 3.24
N VAL A 78 -13.85 8.71 3.06
CA VAL A 78 -14.58 8.08 4.17
C VAL A 78 -13.74 6.99 4.83
N LEU A 79 -13.03 6.17 4.07
CA LEU A 79 -12.16 5.10 4.60
C LEU A 79 -11.04 5.65 5.49
N LEU A 80 -10.46 6.80 5.13
CA LEU A 80 -9.45 7.50 5.93
C LEU A 80 -9.97 8.03 7.27
N VAL A 81 -11.29 8.24 7.42
CA VAL A 81 -11.90 8.63 8.70
C VAL A 81 -12.16 7.42 9.60
N ILE A 82 -12.33 6.25 9.00
CA ILE A 82 -12.66 5.00 9.72
C ILE A 82 -11.40 4.34 10.29
N VAL A 83 -10.29 4.39 9.54
CA VAL A 83 -8.98 3.83 9.93
C VAL A 83 -8.21 4.82 10.78
#